data_AF-A0A955Q2M1-F1
#
_entry.id   AF-A0A955Q2M1-F1
#
_cell.length_a   1.000
_cell.length_b   1.000
_cell.length_c   1.000
_cell.angle_alpha   90.00
_cell.angle_beta   90.00
_cell.angle_gamma   90.00
#
_symmetry.space_group_name_H-M   'P 1'
#
loop_
_entity.id
_entity.type
_entity.pdbx_description
1 polymer ?
#
loop_
_entity_poly.entity_id
_entity_poly.type
_entity_poly.pdbx_seq_one_letter_code
_entity_poly.pdbx_strand_id
1 'polypeptide(L)'
;MNDRYSSTSSGNYLTVIPPKSGWTMTGFQELKDYRDLFYFLVWRDIKTLYAQTILGFMWAILQPLVQIVIFTIIFGNVAKLTTDGIPYLLFSSVALIPWTYISLATAQSSQSLIQGSSMLGKIYFPRLIFPITPVLAKLVDFGISMVIIVCIMLYYRVSPTWNLLFFPLFLIMMVSIPLGIGTWLSTLAIRFRDVRQAMPFFIQMLMFSAPIVYSASSIPEQYRLLYSLNPIVGVIEGFRACLLGFPIPWLYIWPGMLTAALLVISGTVYFKRMERIIVDVI
;
A
#
# COMPACT_ATOMS: atom_id res chain seq x y z
N MET A 1 0.17 72.98 10.81
CA MET A 1 1.56 73.06 11.34
C MET A 1 1.73 71.88 12.29
N ASN A 2 1.80 70.67 11.74
CA ASN A 2 2.99 69.94 11.27
C ASN A 2 3.54 69.01 12.36
N ASP A 3 3.40 67.73 12.05
CA ASP A 3 4.40 66.68 12.19
C ASP A 3 4.94 66.37 13.58
N ARG A 4 4.55 65.18 14.09
CA ARG A 4 5.48 64.14 14.55
C ARG A 4 4.74 62.86 14.99
N TYR A 5 4.38 62.03 14.01
CA TYR A 5 4.31 60.58 14.21
C TYR A 5 5.43 59.96 13.38
N SER A 6 6.62 59.89 13.97
CA SER A 6 7.71 59.06 13.46
C SER A 6 7.47 57.63 13.92
N SER A 7 6.68 56.87 13.18
CA SER A 7 6.64 55.42 13.31
C SER A 7 7.91 54.85 12.67
N THR A 8 8.81 54.36 13.52
CA THR A 8 9.86 53.42 13.14
C THR A 8 9.22 52.19 12.50
N SER A 9 9.35 52.08 11.18
CA SER A 9 8.96 50.92 10.39
C SER A 9 9.93 49.76 10.67
N SER A 10 9.67 49.02 11.74
CA SER A 10 10.19 47.66 11.89
C SER A 10 9.65 46.85 10.72
N GLY A 11 10.52 46.46 9.79
CA GLY A 11 10.18 45.65 8.62
C GLY A 11 9.63 44.29 9.04
N ASN A 12 8.33 44.22 9.29
CA ASN A 12 7.60 42.97 9.38
C ASN A 12 7.59 42.38 7.97
N TYR A 13 8.45 41.38 7.74
CA TYR A 13 8.32 40.49 6.61
C TYR A 13 6.99 39.74 6.75
N LEU A 14 5.93 40.34 6.24
CA LEU A 14 4.63 39.70 6.07
C LEU A 14 4.79 38.69 4.92
N THR A 15 5.12 37.45 5.26
CA THR A 15 5.01 36.33 4.33
C THR A 15 3.54 36.02 4.15
N VAL A 16 2.90 36.75 3.23
CA VAL A 16 1.54 36.45 2.79
C VAL A 16 1.63 35.22 1.89
N ILE A 17 1.13 34.08 2.38
CA ILE A 17 0.95 32.88 1.57
C ILE A 17 -0.39 33.05 0.84
N PRO A 18 -0.42 33.40 -0.45
CA PRO A 18 -1.68 33.52 -1.17
C PRO A 18 -2.35 32.14 -1.25
N PRO A 19 -3.68 32.06 -1.15
CA PRO A 19 -4.39 30.80 -1.37
C PRO A 19 -4.15 30.35 -2.82
N LYS A 20 -3.41 29.26 -3.02
CA LYS A 20 -3.26 28.63 -4.34
C LYS A 20 -4.61 28.05 -4.77
N SER A 21 -5.40 28.87 -5.45
CA SER A 21 -6.59 28.45 -6.19
C SER A 21 -6.16 27.95 -7.57
N GLY A 22 -6.17 26.64 -7.80
CA GLY A 22 -5.98 26.10 -9.14
C GLY A 22 -5.74 24.60 -9.22
N TRP A 23 -6.14 24.00 -10.35
CA TRP A 23 -5.94 22.60 -10.77
C TRP A 23 -4.46 22.28 -11.06
N THR A 24 -3.55 22.64 -10.17
CA THR A 24 -2.13 22.34 -10.38
C THR A 24 -1.81 20.93 -9.89
N MET A 25 -1.22 20.11 -10.77
CA MET A 25 -0.67 18.80 -10.41
C MET A 25 0.56 18.90 -9.45
N THR A 26 0.80 20.07 -8.85
CA THR A 26 1.97 20.45 -8.03
C THR A 26 1.99 19.88 -6.61
N GLY A 27 1.02 19.06 -6.21
CA GLY A 27 1.03 18.40 -4.90
C GLY A 27 2.26 17.51 -4.65
N PHE A 28 2.87 16.96 -5.70
CA PHE A 28 4.14 16.21 -5.58
C PHE A 28 5.35 17.10 -5.33
N GLN A 29 5.29 18.36 -5.75
CA GLN A 29 6.34 19.35 -5.52
C GLN A 29 6.28 19.84 -4.08
N GLU A 30 5.07 20.09 -3.58
CA GLU A 30 4.85 20.39 -2.17
C GLU A 30 5.25 19.20 -1.27
N LEU A 31 5.05 17.95 -1.70
CA LEU A 31 5.55 16.79 -0.96
C LEU A 31 7.08 16.83 -0.75
N LYS A 32 7.84 17.36 -1.71
CA LYS A 32 9.29 17.53 -1.60
C LYS A 32 9.66 18.61 -0.60
N ASP A 33 8.89 19.71 -0.55
CA ASP A 33 9.11 20.81 0.38
C ASP A 33 8.87 20.38 1.84
N TYR A 34 7.94 19.44 2.05
CA TYR A 34 7.61 18.87 3.37
C TYR A 34 8.29 17.51 3.65
N ARG A 35 9.41 17.19 2.97
CA ARG A 35 10.10 15.90 3.09
C ARG A 35 10.49 15.53 4.52
N ASP A 36 10.88 16.51 5.34
CA ASP A 36 11.34 16.26 6.71
C ASP A 36 10.15 15.87 7.62
N LEU A 37 9.02 16.55 7.45
CA LEU A 37 7.76 16.18 8.10
C LEU A 37 7.30 14.80 7.65
N PHE A 38 7.35 14.54 6.34
CA PHE A 38 6.97 13.26 5.76
C PHE A 38 7.81 12.11 6.32
N TYR A 39 9.14 12.27 6.35
CA TYR A 39 10.05 11.31 6.96
C TYR A 39 9.73 11.09 8.44
N PHE A 40 9.50 12.17 9.19
CA PHE A 40 9.16 12.07 10.61
C PHE A 40 7.85 11.31 10.84
N LEU A 41 6.82 11.53 10.02
CA LEU A 41 5.55 10.83 10.12
C LEU A 41 5.69 9.34 9.81
N VAL A 42 6.43 8.99 8.75
CA VAL A 42 6.73 7.58 8.42
C VAL A 42 7.50 6.92 9.56
N TRP A 43 8.54 7.59 10.06
CA TRP A 43 9.35 7.08 11.16
C TRP A 43 8.55 6.91 12.46
N ARG A 44 7.69 7.87 12.76
CA ARG A 44 6.76 7.79 13.89
C ARG A 44 5.83 6.59 13.74
N ASP A 45 5.21 6.42 12.59
CA ASP A 45 4.27 5.31 12.35
C ASP A 45 4.97 3.94 12.47
N ILE A 46 6.21 3.82 11.99
CA ILE A 46 7.04 2.62 12.21
C ILE A 46 7.26 2.41 13.70
N LYS A 47 7.70 3.45 14.44
CA LYS A 47 7.94 3.33 15.89
C LYS A 47 6.68 2.98 16.66
N THR A 48 5.54 3.58 16.35
CA THR A 48 4.29 3.34 17.08
C THR A 48 3.75 1.93 16.83
N LEU A 49 3.97 1.35 15.65
CA LEU A 49 3.60 -0.03 15.37
C LEU A 49 4.31 -1.05 16.27
N TYR A 50 5.55 -0.76 16.68
CA TYR A 50 6.37 -1.68 17.48
C TYR A 50 6.54 -1.24 18.94
N ALA A 51 6.17 -0.01 19.28
CA ALA A 51 6.24 0.51 20.64
C ALA A 51 5.23 -0.16 21.56
N GLN A 52 5.62 -0.34 22.82
CA GLN A 52 4.72 -0.76 23.92
C GLN A 52 3.98 -2.09 23.69
N THR A 53 4.49 -2.98 22.82
CA THR A 53 3.96 -4.34 22.66
C THR A 53 4.96 -5.36 23.20
N ILE A 54 4.45 -6.43 23.83
CA ILE A 54 5.29 -7.52 24.39
C ILE A 54 6.09 -8.21 23.28
N LEU A 55 5.49 -8.34 22.09
CA LEU A 55 6.06 -9.07 20.96
C LEU A 55 6.84 -8.17 19.98
N GLY A 56 6.63 -6.84 19.98
CA GLY A 56 7.38 -5.89 19.14
C GLY A 56 7.38 -6.27 17.66
N PHE A 57 8.58 -6.31 17.07
CA PHE A 57 8.82 -6.69 15.67
C PHE A 57 8.33 -8.10 15.31
N MET A 58 8.15 -8.99 16.30
CA MET A 58 7.70 -10.35 16.07
C MET A 58 6.27 -10.40 15.51
N TRP A 59 5.46 -9.35 15.71
CA TRP A 59 4.13 -9.25 15.10
C TRP A 59 4.16 -9.22 13.56
N ALA A 60 5.16 -8.56 12.98
CA ALA A 60 5.32 -8.50 11.52
C ALA A 60 5.58 -9.89 10.91
N ILE A 61 6.17 -10.81 11.68
CA ILE A 61 6.46 -12.19 11.26
C ILE A 61 5.28 -13.12 11.59
N LEU A 62 4.70 -12.97 12.79
CA LEU A 62 3.72 -13.90 13.33
C LEU A 62 2.47 -13.97 12.47
N GLN A 63 1.93 -12.81 12.05
CA GLN A 63 0.71 -12.75 11.26
C GLN A 63 0.83 -13.50 9.91
N PRO A 64 1.80 -13.19 9.02
CA PRO A 64 1.94 -13.92 7.76
C PRO A 64 2.33 -15.39 8.00
N LEU A 65 3.15 -15.70 9.01
CA LEU A 65 3.56 -17.08 9.30
C LEU A 65 2.35 -17.95 9.68
N VAL A 66 1.49 -17.47 10.59
CA VAL A 66 0.27 -18.19 10.96
C VAL A 66 -0.63 -18.39 9.74
N GLN A 67 -0.78 -17.36 8.90
CA GLN A 67 -1.59 -17.46 7.69
C GLN A 67 -1.02 -18.50 6.70
N ILE A 68 0.30 -18.53 6.49
CA ILE A 68 0.99 -19.50 5.64
C ILE A 68 0.81 -20.93 6.15
N VAL A 69 0.95 -21.14 7.46
CA VAL A 69 0.78 -22.47 8.08
C VAL A 69 -0.66 -22.95 7.90
N ILE A 70 -1.65 -22.11 8.19
CA ILE A 70 -3.07 -22.45 8.04
C ILE A 70 -3.38 -22.78 6.57
N PHE A 71 -2.93 -21.94 5.63
CA PHE A 71 -3.17 -22.17 4.21
C PHE A 71 -2.49 -23.46 3.73
N THR A 72 -1.29 -23.75 4.21
CA THR A 72 -0.57 -24.98 3.85
C THR A 72 -1.28 -26.22 4.35
N ILE A 73 -1.77 -26.22 5.59
CA ILE A 73 -2.51 -27.34 6.15
C ILE A 73 -3.81 -27.56 5.37
N ILE A 74 -4.60 -26.49 5.16
CA ILE A 74 -5.92 -26.60 4.53
C ILE A 74 -5.79 -26.91 3.04
N PHE A 75 -5.04 -26.11 2.29
CA PHE A 75 -5.03 -26.20 0.83
C PHE A 75 -3.94 -27.12 0.27
N GLY A 76 -2.81 -27.24 0.98
CA GLY A 76 -1.76 -28.18 0.64
C GLY A 76 -2.13 -29.62 1.04
N ASN A 77 -2.41 -29.85 2.33
CA ASN A 77 -2.59 -31.22 2.83
C ASN A 77 -4.03 -31.75 2.67
N VAL A 78 -5.05 -30.92 2.93
CA VAL A 78 -6.45 -31.38 2.86
C VAL A 78 -6.99 -31.29 1.43
N ALA A 79 -6.90 -30.12 0.79
CA ALA A 79 -7.44 -29.91 -0.56
C ALA A 79 -6.54 -30.42 -1.70
N LYS A 80 -5.26 -30.73 -1.41
CA LYS A 80 -4.27 -31.26 -2.36
C LYS A 80 -4.21 -30.48 -3.68
N LEU A 81 -4.21 -29.15 -3.60
CA LEU A 81 -4.14 -28.31 -4.78
C LEU A 81 -2.81 -28.50 -5.53
N THR A 82 -2.91 -28.66 -6.85
CA THR A 82 -1.74 -28.77 -7.72
C THR A 82 -1.00 -27.45 -7.75
N THR A 83 0.31 -27.49 -7.51
CA THR A 83 1.18 -26.33 -7.30
C THR A 83 2.33 -26.31 -8.29
N ASP A 84 2.07 -26.65 -9.55
CA ASP A 84 3.02 -26.58 -10.67
C ASP A 84 4.42 -27.15 -10.35
N GLY A 85 4.47 -28.19 -9.49
CA GLY A 85 5.69 -28.88 -9.05
C GLY A 85 6.41 -28.31 -7.82
N ILE A 86 5.89 -27.26 -7.18
CA ILE A 86 6.50 -26.57 -6.03
C ILE A 86 5.77 -26.92 -4.73
N PRO A 87 6.49 -27.10 -3.59
CA PRO A 87 5.84 -27.28 -2.30
C PRO A 87 4.84 -26.17 -1.97
N TYR A 88 3.62 -26.53 -1.56
CA TYR A 88 2.56 -25.57 -1.28
C TYR A 88 2.97 -24.50 -0.25
N LEU A 89 3.78 -24.87 0.74
CA LEU A 89 4.32 -23.93 1.73
C LEU A 89 5.06 -22.76 1.07
N LEU A 90 5.94 -23.06 0.11
CA LEU A 90 6.69 -22.05 -0.62
C LEU A 90 5.78 -21.28 -1.59
N PHE A 91 4.93 -21.99 -2.33
CA PHE A 91 3.96 -21.39 -3.27
C PHE A 91 3.02 -20.37 -2.60
N SER A 92 2.48 -20.73 -1.43
CA SER A 92 1.57 -19.86 -0.67
C SER A 92 2.31 -18.72 0.02
N SER A 93 3.52 -18.93 0.54
CA SER A 93 4.30 -17.86 1.18
C SER A 93 4.60 -16.68 0.24
N VAL A 94 4.95 -16.98 -1.01
CA VAL A 94 5.24 -15.98 -2.05
C VAL A 94 4.00 -15.17 -2.45
N ALA A 95 2.80 -15.72 -2.27
CA ALA A 95 1.55 -15.00 -2.51
C ALA A 95 1.03 -14.26 -1.27
N LEU A 96 1.13 -14.90 -0.10
CA LEU A 96 0.55 -14.42 1.16
C LEU A 96 1.30 -13.20 1.70
N ILE A 97 2.62 -13.15 1.63
CA ILE A 97 3.36 -12.01 2.18
C ILE A 97 3.07 -10.69 1.43
N PRO A 98 3.11 -10.64 0.08
CA PRO A 98 2.65 -9.47 -0.66
C PRO A 98 1.18 -9.13 -0.38
N TRP A 99 0.31 -10.14 -0.26
CA TRP A 99 -1.10 -9.93 0.09
C TRP A 99 -1.28 -9.32 1.48
N THR A 100 -0.59 -9.84 2.50
CA THR A 100 -0.63 -9.31 3.86
C THR A 100 -0.18 -7.85 3.87
N TYR A 101 0.89 -7.50 3.14
CA TYR A 101 1.28 -6.10 2.94
C TYR A 101 0.16 -5.27 2.31
N ILE A 102 -0.38 -5.66 1.14
CA ILE A 102 -1.44 -4.91 0.43
C ILE A 102 -2.64 -4.71 1.35
N SER A 103 -3.07 -5.75 2.05
CA SER A 103 -4.24 -5.72 2.95
C SER A 103 -4.05 -4.76 4.13
N LEU A 104 -2.91 -4.84 4.82
CA LEU A 104 -2.62 -4.01 5.99
C LEU A 104 -2.36 -2.56 5.60
N ALA A 105 -1.59 -2.34 4.53
CA ALA A 105 -1.29 -1.01 4.01
C ALA A 105 -2.57 -0.29 3.53
N THR A 106 -3.44 -0.99 2.81
CA THR A 106 -4.73 -0.43 2.36
C THR A 106 -5.63 -0.09 3.55
N ALA A 107 -5.76 -1.00 4.52
CA ALA A 107 -6.56 -0.78 5.72
C ALA A 107 -6.09 0.45 6.50
N GLN A 108 -4.78 0.55 6.77
CA GLN A 108 -4.22 1.68 7.52
C GLN A 108 -4.29 2.99 6.73
N SER A 109 -3.98 2.96 5.43
CA SER A 109 -4.14 4.12 4.55
C SER A 109 -5.58 4.64 4.57
N SER A 110 -6.59 3.75 4.53
CA SER A 110 -8.00 4.15 4.56
C SER A 110 -8.41 4.89 5.84
N GLN A 111 -7.71 4.67 6.96
CA GLN A 111 -8.02 5.29 8.25
C GLN A 111 -7.11 6.47 8.58
N SER A 112 -6.07 6.70 7.78
CA SER A 112 -5.01 7.67 8.05
C SER A 112 -5.50 9.10 8.26
N LEU A 113 -6.43 9.58 7.43
CA LEU A 113 -6.99 10.94 7.54
C LEU A 113 -7.81 11.12 8.81
N ILE A 114 -8.55 10.10 9.23
CA ILE A 114 -9.38 10.15 10.44
C ILE A 114 -8.47 10.19 11.68
N GLN A 115 -7.45 9.34 11.71
CA GLN A 115 -6.46 9.29 12.80
C GLN A 115 -5.64 10.59 12.86
N GLY A 116 -5.37 11.19 11.71
CA GLY A 116 -4.65 12.45 11.57
C GLY A 116 -5.46 13.72 11.73
N SER A 117 -6.79 13.62 11.93
CA SER A 117 -7.72 14.77 11.94
C SER A 117 -7.33 15.86 12.94
N SER A 118 -6.84 15.49 14.12
CA SER A 118 -6.38 16.43 15.15
C SER A 118 -5.17 17.29 14.74
N MET A 119 -4.34 16.81 13.81
CA MET A 119 -3.20 17.55 13.26
C MET A 119 -3.62 18.40 12.06
N LEU A 120 -4.56 17.89 11.24
CA LEU A 120 -5.09 18.58 10.06
C LEU A 120 -5.72 19.94 10.38
N GLY A 121 -6.32 20.09 11.56
CA GLY A 121 -6.90 21.36 12.01
C GLY A 121 -5.91 22.39 12.58
N LYS A 122 -4.64 22.02 12.78
CA LYS A 122 -3.67 22.85 13.52
C LYS A 122 -2.50 23.36 12.69
N ILE A 123 -2.11 22.63 11.62
CA ILE A 123 -0.93 22.94 10.80
C ILE A 123 -1.28 22.71 9.33
N TYR A 124 -0.87 23.64 8.46
CA TYR A 124 -1.02 23.48 7.01
C TYR A 124 0.10 22.61 6.44
N PHE A 125 -0.25 21.50 5.79
CA PHE A 125 0.67 20.66 5.02
C PHE A 125 -0.11 19.79 4.01
N PRO A 126 0.56 19.21 2.99
CA PRO A 126 -0.09 18.40 1.96
C PRO A 126 -0.80 17.18 2.54
N ARG A 127 -2.13 17.12 2.40
CA ARG A 127 -2.95 16.08 3.05
C ARG A 127 -2.71 14.68 2.48
N LEU A 128 -2.19 14.59 1.25
CA LEU A 128 -1.77 13.33 0.62
C LEU A 128 -0.70 12.59 1.41
N ILE A 129 0.04 13.26 2.30
CA ILE A 129 1.01 12.63 3.20
C ILE A 129 0.35 11.54 4.06
N PHE A 130 -0.89 11.75 4.52
CA PHE A 130 -1.57 10.81 5.41
C PHE A 130 -1.78 9.42 4.80
N PRO A 131 -2.39 9.26 3.62
CA PRO A 131 -2.56 7.94 3.02
C PRO A 131 -1.23 7.33 2.54
N ILE A 132 -0.23 8.13 2.17
CA ILE A 132 1.08 7.60 1.71
C ILE A 132 1.90 7.03 2.89
N THR A 133 1.86 7.69 4.05
CA THR A 133 2.66 7.34 5.25
C THR A 133 2.53 5.86 5.65
N PRO A 134 1.33 5.30 5.88
CA PRO A 134 1.19 3.91 6.29
C PRO A 134 1.61 2.93 5.20
N VAL A 135 1.46 3.29 3.92
CA VAL A 135 1.91 2.45 2.81
C VAL A 135 3.43 2.27 2.85
N LEU A 136 4.17 3.35 3.07
CA LEU A 136 5.63 3.26 3.23
C LEU A 136 6.03 2.62 4.56
N ALA A 137 5.34 2.91 5.65
CA ALA A 137 5.64 2.30 6.95
C ALA A 137 5.52 0.77 6.89
N LYS A 138 4.49 0.24 6.21
CA LYS A 138 4.28 -1.21 6.06
C LYS A 138 5.29 -1.91 5.15
N LEU A 139 6.10 -1.19 4.38
CA LEU A 139 7.20 -1.80 3.65
C LEU A 139 8.27 -2.38 4.58
N VAL A 140 8.39 -1.85 5.81
CA VAL A 140 9.27 -2.43 6.84
C VAL A 140 8.78 -3.83 7.22
N ASP A 141 7.49 -3.98 7.52
CA ASP A 141 6.87 -5.27 7.87
C ASP A 141 7.02 -6.29 6.73
N PHE A 142 6.84 -5.83 5.49
CA PHE A 142 7.07 -6.64 4.30
C PHE A 142 8.54 -7.07 4.18
N GLY A 143 9.49 -6.15 4.39
CA GLY A 143 10.93 -6.44 4.37
C GLY A 143 11.34 -7.46 5.44
N ILE A 144 10.78 -7.36 6.64
CA ILE A 144 10.95 -8.36 7.70
C ILE A 144 10.35 -9.71 7.26
N SER A 145 9.15 -9.69 6.68
CA SER A 145 8.47 -10.91 6.21
C SER A 145 9.19 -11.60 5.06
N MET A 146 9.94 -10.86 4.22
CA MET A 146 10.76 -11.44 3.15
C MET A 146 11.82 -12.43 3.69
N VAL A 147 12.28 -12.26 4.93
CA VAL A 147 13.18 -13.23 5.59
C VAL A 147 12.54 -14.61 5.66
N ILE A 148 11.22 -14.70 5.89
CA ILE A 148 10.48 -15.97 5.92
C ILE A 148 10.58 -16.67 4.56
N ILE A 149 10.36 -15.93 3.46
CA ILE A 149 10.47 -16.51 2.10
C ILE A 149 11.88 -17.01 1.85
N VAL A 150 12.90 -16.21 2.19
CA VAL A 150 14.30 -16.60 2.02
C VAL A 150 14.62 -17.88 2.81
N CYS A 151 14.19 -17.97 4.08
CA CYS A 151 14.37 -19.19 4.89
C CYS A 151 13.69 -20.41 4.26
N ILE A 152 12.47 -20.28 3.74
CA ILE A 152 11.74 -21.37 3.09
C ILE A 152 12.41 -21.77 1.77
N MET A 153 12.88 -20.81 0.97
CA MET A 153 13.61 -21.08 -0.27
C MET A 153 14.91 -21.83 0.00
N LEU A 154 15.67 -21.45 1.03
CA LEU A 154 16.88 -22.15 1.46
C LEU A 154 16.57 -23.58 1.91
N TYR A 155 15.49 -23.78 2.68
CA TYR A 155 15.05 -25.10 3.12
C TYR A 155 14.71 -26.04 1.95
N TYR A 156 13.98 -25.55 0.95
CA TYR A 156 13.63 -26.32 -0.25
C TYR A 156 14.69 -26.29 -1.36
N ARG A 157 15.84 -25.63 -1.14
CA ARG A 157 16.94 -25.48 -2.11
C ARG A 157 16.50 -24.86 -3.44
N VAL A 158 15.52 -23.97 -3.41
CA VAL A 158 15.06 -23.22 -4.60
C VAL A 158 15.99 -22.02 -4.80
N SER A 159 16.70 -22.00 -5.92
CA SER A 159 17.63 -20.91 -6.25
C SER A 159 16.90 -19.82 -7.03
N PRO A 160 17.11 -18.53 -6.68
CA PRO A 160 16.60 -17.42 -7.49
C PRO A 160 17.13 -17.50 -8.93
N THR A 161 16.31 -17.10 -9.89
CA THR A 161 16.70 -17.01 -11.30
C THR A 161 16.97 -15.56 -11.71
N TRP A 162 17.41 -15.35 -12.95
CA TRP A 162 17.57 -14.02 -13.55
C TRP A 162 16.30 -13.16 -13.50
N ASN A 163 15.13 -13.77 -13.31
CA ASN A 163 13.87 -13.06 -13.13
C ASN A 163 13.89 -12.12 -11.92
N LEU A 164 14.76 -12.35 -10.94
CA LEU A 164 14.94 -11.46 -9.78
C LEU A 164 15.23 -10.00 -10.18
N LEU A 165 15.78 -9.75 -11.38
CA LEU A 165 15.95 -8.40 -11.92
C LEU A 165 14.62 -7.62 -12.07
N PHE A 166 13.50 -8.31 -12.22
CA PHE A 166 12.16 -7.71 -12.28
C PHE A 166 11.53 -7.53 -10.89
N PHE A 167 12.18 -7.96 -9.81
CA PHE A 167 11.67 -7.76 -8.45
C PHE A 167 11.34 -6.30 -8.12
N PRO A 168 12.18 -5.29 -8.45
CA PRO A 168 11.85 -3.88 -8.21
C PRO A 168 10.58 -3.42 -8.95
N LEU A 169 10.33 -3.94 -10.16
CA LEU A 169 9.13 -3.62 -10.93
C LEU A 169 7.87 -4.11 -10.20
N PHE A 170 7.86 -5.37 -9.74
CA PHE A 170 6.73 -5.92 -9.00
C PHE A 170 6.56 -5.32 -7.61
N LEU A 171 7.66 -4.88 -6.98
CA LEU A 171 7.61 -4.12 -5.73
C LEU A 171 6.90 -2.76 -5.94
N ILE A 172 7.23 -2.03 -7.00
CA ILE A 172 6.56 -0.76 -7.35
C ILE A 172 5.06 -1.01 -7.63
N MET A 173 4.75 -2.06 -8.39
CA MET A 173 3.37 -2.44 -8.67
C MET A 173 2.61 -2.80 -7.39
N MET A 174 3.23 -3.56 -6.48
CA MET A 174 2.68 -3.90 -5.16
C MET A 174 2.40 -2.65 -4.31
N VAL A 175 3.31 -1.67 -4.29
CA VAL A 175 3.15 -0.42 -3.54
C VAL A 175 2.05 0.46 -4.15
N SER A 176 1.90 0.46 -5.48
CA SER A 176 0.92 1.31 -6.17
C SER A 176 -0.54 0.96 -5.85
N ILE A 177 -0.84 -0.32 -5.56
CA ILE A 177 -2.19 -0.79 -5.22
C ILE A 177 -2.74 -0.12 -3.94
N PRO A 178 -2.10 -0.27 -2.76
CA PRO A 178 -2.57 0.39 -1.54
C PRO A 178 -2.45 1.92 -1.62
N LEU A 179 -1.54 2.49 -2.42
CA LEU A 179 -1.54 3.93 -2.68
C LEU A 179 -2.82 4.38 -3.42
N GLY A 180 -3.21 3.70 -4.49
CA GLY A 180 -4.41 4.05 -5.26
C GLY A 180 -5.69 3.79 -4.47
N ILE A 181 -5.87 2.56 -3.97
CA ILE A 181 -7.08 2.17 -3.23
C ILE A 181 -7.15 2.91 -1.89
N GLY A 182 -6.03 3.00 -1.16
CA GLY A 182 -5.97 3.63 0.15
C GLY A 182 -6.25 5.13 0.12
N THR A 183 -5.84 5.85 -0.94
CA THR A 183 -6.16 7.29 -1.11
C THR A 183 -7.63 7.54 -1.45
N TRP A 184 -8.23 6.68 -2.29
CA TRP A 184 -9.68 6.66 -2.53
C TRP A 184 -10.45 6.47 -1.23
N LEU A 185 -10.10 5.41 -0.50
CA LEU A 185 -10.81 4.98 0.68
C LEU A 185 -10.58 5.90 1.87
N SER A 186 -9.42 6.54 2.00
CA SER A 186 -9.18 7.53 3.07
C SER A 186 -10.15 8.70 2.98
N THR A 187 -10.39 9.15 1.75
CA THR A 187 -11.28 10.26 1.43
C THR A 187 -12.75 9.88 1.66
N LEU A 188 -13.12 8.65 1.32
CA LEU A 188 -14.47 8.14 1.56
C LEU A 188 -14.73 7.90 3.06
N ALA A 189 -13.75 7.38 3.78
CA ALA A 189 -13.88 7.05 5.20
C ALA A 189 -14.06 8.28 6.09
N ILE A 190 -13.43 9.40 5.76
CA ILE A 190 -13.64 10.66 6.51
C ILE A 190 -15.04 11.22 6.30
N ARG A 191 -15.65 10.99 5.13
CA ARG A 191 -17.01 11.44 4.80
C ARG A 191 -18.09 10.48 5.31
N PHE A 192 -17.83 9.18 5.26
CA PHE A 192 -18.80 8.14 5.56
C PHE A 192 -18.24 7.15 6.59
N ARG A 193 -18.87 7.10 7.77
CA ARG A 193 -18.47 6.19 8.85
C ARG A 193 -18.55 4.71 8.46
N ASP A 194 -19.49 4.34 7.59
CA ASP A 194 -19.73 2.95 7.19
C ASP A 194 -18.57 2.36 6.38
N VAL A 195 -17.82 3.20 5.65
CA VAL A 195 -16.65 2.77 4.88
C VAL A 195 -15.60 2.14 5.80
N ARG A 196 -15.45 2.64 7.02
CA ARG A 196 -14.56 2.06 8.04
C ARG A 196 -15.01 0.66 8.44
N GLN A 197 -16.31 0.44 8.59
CA GLN A 197 -16.85 -0.87 8.99
C GLN A 197 -16.82 -1.86 7.83
N ALA A 198 -17.04 -1.40 6.59
CA ALA A 198 -17.01 -2.22 5.39
C ALA A 198 -15.58 -2.61 4.96
N MET A 199 -14.55 -1.86 5.40
CA MET A 199 -13.16 -2.05 4.99
C MET A 199 -12.64 -3.49 5.17
N PRO A 200 -12.77 -4.12 6.35
CA PRO A 200 -12.24 -5.46 6.56
C PRO A 200 -12.92 -6.49 5.64
N PHE A 201 -14.23 -6.34 5.44
CA PHE A 201 -15.01 -7.20 4.56
C PHE A 201 -14.57 -7.05 3.10
N PHE A 202 -14.38 -5.82 2.62
CA PHE A 202 -13.91 -5.56 1.26
C PHE A 202 -12.52 -6.16 1.00
N ILE A 203 -11.58 -5.95 1.93
CA ILE A 203 -10.25 -6.54 1.85
C ILE A 203 -10.34 -8.08 1.87
N GLN A 204 -11.18 -8.66 2.72
CA GLN A 204 -11.36 -10.11 2.75
C GLN A 204 -11.90 -10.66 1.42
N MET A 205 -12.84 -9.97 0.77
CA MET A 205 -13.32 -10.37 -0.56
C MET A 205 -12.23 -10.29 -1.63
N LEU A 206 -11.38 -9.25 -1.59
CA LEU A 206 -10.24 -9.10 -2.50
C LEU A 206 -9.23 -10.25 -2.40
N MET A 207 -9.08 -10.85 -1.22
CA MET A 207 -8.23 -12.03 -1.04
C MET A 207 -8.67 -13.18 -1.96
N PHE A 208 -9.98 -13.43 -2.01
CA PHE A 208 -10.53 -14.55 -2.77
C PHE A 208 -10.60 -14.30 -4.27
N SER A 209 -10.54 -13.03 -4.70
CA SER A 209 -10.48 -12.68 -6.12
C SER A 209 -9.07 -12.76 -6.73
N ALA A 210 -8.03 -12.98 -5.91
CA ALA A 210 -6.64 -13.04 -6.33
C ALA A 210 -6.09 -14.49 -6.26
N PRO A 211 -5.00 -14.82 -6.98
CA PRO A 211 -4.46 -16.18 -7.08
C PRO A 211 -3.61 -16.50 -5.85
N ILE A 212 -4.15 -16.30 -4.65
CA ILE A 212 -3.45 -16.56 -3.39
C ILE A 212 -3.48 -18.06 -3.09
N VAL A 213 -4.67 -18.65 -3.18
CA VAL A 213 -4.92 -20.06 -2.84
C VAL A 213 -4.52 -21.01 -3.96
N TYR A 214 -4.68 -20.57 -5.22
CA TYR A 214 -4.51 -21.35 -6.45
C TYR A 214 -3.64 -20.60 -7.48
N SER A 215 -3.22 -21.31 -8.53
CA SER A 215 -2.41 -20.76 -9.63
C SER A 215 -3.30 -20.08 -10.67
N ALA A 216 -2.86 -18.96 -11.26
CA ALA A 216 -3.64 -18.28 -12.31
C ALA A 216 -3.89 -19.16 -13.55
N SER A 217 -3.07 -20.20 -13.75
CA SER A 217 -3.21 -21.19 -14.82
C SER A 217 -4.50 -22.02 -14.72
N SER A 218 -5.07 -22.18 -13.52
CA SER A 218 -6.31 -22.95 -13.32
C SER A 218 -7.57 -22.21 -13.76
N ILE A 219 -7.46 -20.93 -14.12
CA ILE A 219 -8.59 -20.13 -14.60
C ILE A 219 -8.85 -20.42 -16.10
N PRO A 220 -10.11 -20.71 -16.49
CA PRO A 220 -10.49 -20.94 -17.88
C PRO A 220 -10.11 -19.76 -18.79
N GLU A 221 -9.69 -20.05 -20.02
CA GLU A 221 -9.12 -19.04 -20.94
C GLU A 221 -10.03 -17.82 -21.14
N GLN A 222 -11.34 -18.05 -21.28
CA GLN A 222 -12.35 -17.00 -21.47
C GLN A 222 -12.40 -15.94 -20.35
N TYR A 223 -11.99 -16.31 -19.13
CA TYR A 223 -12.01 -15.39 -17.98
C TYR A 223 -10.64 -14.82 -17.66
N ARG A 224 -9.55 -15.28 -18.31
CA ARG A 224 -8.18 -14.83 -18.00
C ARG A 224 -7.99 -13.32 -18.21
N LEU A 225 -8.64 -12.73 -19.21
CA LEU A 225 -8.55 -11.29 -19.45
C LEU A 225 -9.24 -10.49 -18.34
N LEU A 226 -10.46 -10.86 -17.96
CA LEU A 226 -11.15 -10.21 -16.84
C LEU A 226 -10.38 -10.39 -15.52
N TYR A 227 -9.81 -11.57 -15.31
CA TYR A 227 -8.98 -11.87 -14.16
C TYR A 227 -7.71 -11.01 -14.14
N SER A 228 -7.05 -10.84 -15.29
CA SER A 228 -5.82 -10.03 -15.42
C SER A 228 -6.00 -8.55 -15.07
N LEU A 229 -7.23 -8.03 -15.11
CA LEU A 229 -7.52 -6.64 -14.72
C LEU A 229 -7.32 -6.42 -13.22
N ASN A 230 -7.40 -7.46 -12.39
CA ASN A 230 -7.09 -7.34 -10.97
C ASN A 230 -5.56 -7.17 -10.81
N PRO A 231 -5.07 -5.99 -10.36
CA PRO A 231 -3.64 -5.71 -10.27
C PRO A 231 -2.93 -6.63 -9.26
N ILE A 232 -3.66 -7.19 -8.29
CA ILE A 232 -3.11 -8.14 -7.31
C ILE A 232 -2.65 -9.44 -8.00
N VAL A 233 -3.35 -9.85 -9.07
CA VAL A 233 -2.97 -11.02 -9.89
C VAL A 233 -1.59 -10.81 -10.49
N GLY A 234 -1.38 -9.67 -11.15
CA GLY A 234 -0.09 -9.35 -11.77
C GLY A 234 1.06 -9.25 -10.76
N VAL A 235 0.78 -8.76 -9.55
CA VAL A 235 1.77 -8.74 -8.45
C VAL A 235 2.11 -10.16 -8.00
N ILE A 236 1.12 -10.98 -7.61
CA ILE A 236 1.37 -12.31 -7.07
C ILE A 236 2.09 -13.20 -8.09
N GLU A 237 1.62 -13.21 -9.34
CA GLU A 237 2.24 -14.00 -10.41
C GLU A 237 3.63 -13.47 -10.77
N GLY A 238 3.85 -12.16 -10.72
CA GLY A 238 5.18 -11.56 -10.88
C GLY A 238 6.16 -11.97 -9.78
N PHE A 239 5.70 -11.98 -8.52
CA PHE A 239 6.49 -12.46 -7.38
C PHE A 239 6.83 -13.95 -7.50
N ARG A 240 5.87 -14.78 -7.93
CA ARG A 240 6.10 -16.20 -8.26
C ARG A 240 7.14 -16.35 -9.37
N ALA A 241 7.03 -15.59 -10.46
CA ALA A 241 8.00 -15.64 -11.55
C ALA A 241 9.41 -15.22 -11.11
N CYS A 242 9.54 -14.18 -10.28
CA CYS A 242 10.83 -13.69 -9.79
C CYS A 242 11.51 -14.64 -8.79
N LEU A 243 10.75 -15.15 -7.83
CA LEU A 243 11.31 -15.89 -6.69
C LEU A 243 11.36 -17.40 -6.93
N LEU A 244 10.42 -17.94 -7.70
CA LEU A 244 10.32 -19.38 -7.96
C LEU A 244 10.84 -19.77 -9.34
N GLY A 245 11.17 -18.80 -10.20
CA GLY A 245 11.75 -19.04 -11.52
C GLY A 245 10.74 -19.44 -12.60
N PHE A 246 9.43 -19.25 -12.36
CA PHE A 246 8.40 -19.43 -13.40
C PHE A 246 8.57 -18.44 -14.56
N PRO A 247 8.11 -18.79 -15.77
CA PRO A 247 8.07 -17.84 -16.88
C PRO A 247 7.22 -16.62 -16.52
N ILE A 248 7.71 -15.43 -16.85
CA ILE A 248 7.04 -14.16 -16.53
C ILE A 248 5.72 -14.08 -17.32
N PRO A 249 4.55 -14.07 -16.66
CA PRO A 249 3.28 -14.12 -17.36
C PRO A 249 2.81 -12.71 -17.74
N TRP A 250 3.38 -12.17 -18.81
CA TRP A 250 3.09 -10.84 -19.32
C TRP A 250 1.60 -10.58 -19.59
N LEU A 251 0.84 -11.64 -19.87
CA LEU A 251 -0.62 -11.60 -20.03
C LEU A 251 -1.35 -11.05 -18.79
N TYR A 252 -0.85 -11.34 -17.59
CA TYR A 252 -1.42 -10.82 -16.33
C TYR A 252 -0.76 -9.50 -15.90
N ILE A 253 0.51 -9.32 -16.23
CA ILE A 253 1.31 -8.18 -15.77
C ILE A 253 0.93 -6.89 -16.50
N TRP A 254 0.78 -6.90 -17.82
CA TRP A 254 0.44 -5.69 -18.57
C TRP A 254 -0.91 -5.09 -18.17
N PRO A 255 -2.01 -5.87 -18.13
CA PRO A 255 -3.30 -5.35 -17.69
C PRO A 255 -3.26 -4.93 -16.22
N GLY A 256 -2.61 -5.72 -15.36
CA GLY A 256 -2.48 -5.38 -13.94
C GLY A 256 -1.70 -4.10 -13.69
N MET A 257 -0.63 -3.84 -14.45
CA MET A 257 0.15 -2.60 -14.35
C MET A 257 -0.67 -1.40 -14.82
N LEU A 258 -1.45 -1.56 -15.90
CA LEU A 258 -2.36 -0.53 -16.36
C LEU A 258 -3.44 -0.21 -15.31
N THR A 259 -4.08 -1.23 -14.73
CA THR A 259 -5.10 -1.01 -13.70
C THR A 259 -4.52 -0.41 -12.42
N ALA A 260 -3.31 -0.83 -12.01
CA ALA A 260 -2.61 -0.23 -10.88
C ALA A 260 -2.28 1.25 -11.11
N ALA A 261 -1.79 1.60 -12.30
CA ALA A 261 -1.54 3.00 -12.67
C ALA A 261 -2.83 3.83 -12.68
N LEU A 262 -3.91 3.29 -13.26
CA LEU A 262 -5.23 3.94 -13.26
C LEU A 262 -5.78 4.13 -11.84
N LEU A 263 -5.57 3.18 -10.93
CA LEU A 263 -5.97 3.30 -9.53
C LEU A 263 -5.22 4.44 -8.81
N VAL A 264 -3.90 4.56 -9.01
CA VAL A 264 -3.11 5.65 -8.41
C VAL A 264 -3.53 7.01 -8.97
N ILE A 265 -3.69 7.11 -10.29
CA ILE A 265 -4.09 8.36 -10.95
C ILE A 265 -5.50 8.76 -10.49
N SER A 266 -6.47 7.85 -10.58
CA SER A 266 -7.85 8.13 -10.18
C SER A 266 -7.97 8.47 -8.70
N GLY A 267 -7.24 7.77 -7.82
CA GLY A 267 -7.25 8.02 -6.38
C GLY A 267 -6.67 9.36 -6.02
N THR A 268 -5.55 9.72 -6.63
CA THR A 268 -4.93 11.04 -6.43
C THR A 268 -5.82 12.17 -6.94
N VAL A 269 -6.43 12.00 -8.12
CA VAL A 269 -7.35 13.00 -8.70
C VAL A 269 -8.60 13.16 -7.83
N TYR A 270 -9.19 12.05 -7.37
CA TYR A 270 -10.36 12.07 -6.50
C TYR A 270 -10.06 12.73 -5.15
N PHE A 271 -8.92 12.37 -4.54
CA PHE A 271 -8.46 12.97 -3.28
C PHE A 271 -8.34 14.50 -3.40
N LYS A 272 -7.66 14.98 -4.45
CA LYS A 272 -7.50 16.42 -4.68
C LYS A 272 -8.83 17.15 -4.87
N ARG A 273 -9.79 16.51 -5.55
CA ARG A 273 -11.14 17.08 -5.72
C ARG A 273 -11.86 17.22 -4.38
N MET A 274 -11.67 16.26 -3.48
CA MET A 274 -12.34 16.22 -2.19
C MET A 274 -11.60 17.01 -1.10
N GLU A 275 -10.36 17.45 -1.33
CA GLU A 275 -9.53 18.13 -0.34
C GLU A 275 -10.22 19.34 0.31
N ARG A 276 -11.00 20.10 -0.47
CA ARG A 276 -11.82 21.22 0.01
C ARG A 276 -12.90 20.77 1.00
N ILE A 277 -13.61 19.69 0.68
CA ILE A 277 -14.67 19.13 1.53
C ILE A 277 -14.09 18.53 2.81
N ILE A 278 -12.86 17.98 2.76
CA ILE A 278 -12.19 17.47 3.95
C ILE A 278 -11.96 18.58 4.98
N VAL A 279 -11.75 19.84 4.56
CA VAL A 279 -11.62 20.98 5.50
C VAL A 279 -12.93 21.22 6.25
N ASP A 280 -14.07 21.14 5.56
CA ASP A 280 -15.38 21.49 6.13
C ASP A 280 -15.95 20.41 7.07
N VAL A 281 -15.46 19.17 6.97
CA VAL A 281 -15.93 18.02 7.75
C VAL A 281 -15.13 17.81 9.05
N ILE A 282 -13.91 18.35 9.14
CA ILE A 282 -13.03 18.26 10.31
C ILE A 282 -13.31 19.42 11.26
#